data_AF-A0A372IGE9-F1
#
_entry.id   AF-A0A372IGE9-F1
#
_cell.length_a   1.000
_cell.length_b   1.000
_cell.length_c   1.000
_cell.angle_alpha   90.00
_cell.angle_beta   90.00
_cell.angle_gamma   90.00
#
_symmetry.space_group_name_H-M   'P 1'
#
loop_
_entity.id
_entity.type
_entity.pdbx_description
1 polymer ?
#
loop_
_entity_poly.entity_id
_entity_poly.type
_entity_poly.pdbx_seq_one_letter_code
_entity_poly.pdbx_strand_id
1 'polypeptide(L)' 'MAFIEIAGANRASTATAPRGRGLLARIGAIFNDITVARSRVHEVERLNAKSDVELARIGLKREDIARHVFRDVLYI' A
#
# COMPACT_ATOMS: atom_id res chain seq x y z
N MET A 1 -10.48 -56.41 37.06
CA MET A 1 -9.06 -56.38 37.46
C MET A 1 -8.24 -56.75 36.23
N ALA A 2 -7.50 -55.93 35.49
CA ALA A 2 -7.23 -54.50 35.47
C ALA A 2 -6.86 -54.16 34.00
N PHE A 3 -7.36 -53.04 33.49
CA PHE A 3 -7.02 -52.47 32.18
C PHE A 3 -5.54 -52.04 32.17
N ILE A 4 -4.82 -52.31 31.07
CA ILE A 4 -3.65 -51.50 30.69
C ILE A 4 -3.86 -51.07 29.23
N GLU A 5 -4.47 -49.91 29.10
CA GLU A 5 -4.58 -49.14 27.86
C GLU A 5 -3.25 -48.38 27.69
N ILE A 6 -2.41 -48.83 26.74
CA ILE A 6 -1.17 -48.13 26.42
C ILE A 6 -1.55 -46.82 25.72
N ALA A 7 -1.30 -45.73 26.44
CA ALA A 7 -1.60 -44.36 26.07
C ALA A 7 -1.11 -44.00 24.66
N GLY A 8 -2.06 -43.92 23.71
CA GLY A 8 -1.93 -43.11 22.52
C GLY A 8 -2.04 -41.63 22.90
N ALA A 9 -0.94 -41.02 23.30
CA ALA A 9 -0.87 -39.59 23.56
C ALA A 9 0.11 -38.93 22.57
N ASN A 10 -0.27 -38.90 21.30
CA ASN A 10 0.27 -37.93 20.34
C ASN A 10 -0.26 -36.55 20.77
N ARG A 11 0.36 -35.95 21.79
CA ARG A 11 -0.06 -34.66 22.34
C ARG A 11 0.21 -33.60 21.28
N ALA A 12 -0.89 -33.10 20.73
CA ALA A 12 -1.03 -31.94 19.88
C ALA A 12 0.22 -31.06 19.83
N SER A 13 0.83 -30.99 18.64
CA SER A 13 1.71 -29.90 18.26
C SER A 13 0.94 -28.60 18.44
N THR A 14 1.09 -27.95 19.60
CA THR A 14 0.64 -26.58 19.79
C THR A 14 1.59 -25.69 18.99
N ALA A 15 1.32 -25.57 17.69
CA ALA A 15 1.91 -24.57 16.85
C ALA A 15 1.52 -23.21 17.45
N THR A 16 2.44 -22.63 18.21
CA THR A 16 2.37 -21.25 18.68
C THR A 16 2.20 -20.38 17.45
N ALA A 17 1.00 -19.82 17.26
CA ALA A 17 0.73 -18.88 16.18
C ALA A 17 1.75 -17.72 16.28
N PRO A 18 2.41 -17.31 15.18
CA PRO A 18 3.48 -16.34 15.25
C PRO A 18 2.93 -14.97 15.66
N ARG A 19 3.30 -14.50 16.85
CA ARG A 19 3.03 -13.14 17.37
C ARG A 19 3.82 -12.03 16.65
N GLY A 20 4.28 -12.27 15.43
CA GLY A 20 5.11 -11.34 14.64
C GLY A 20 4.34 -10.45 13.65
N ARG A 21 3.01 -10.57 13.58
CA ARG A 21 2.22 -9.99 12.48
C ARG A 21 1.90 -8.49 12.61
N GLY A 22 2.12 -7.87 13.78
CA GLY A 22 1.76 -6.46 14.02
C GLY A 22 2.78 -5.44 13.51
N LEU A 23 4.08 -5.67 13.74
CA LEU A 23 5.14 -4.72 13.37
C LEU A 23 5.47 -4.77 11.87
N LEU A 24 5.61 -5.98 11.32
CA LEU A 24 5.90 -6.17 9.90
C LEU A 24 4.76 -5.65 9.00
N ALA A 25 3.50 -5.86 9.41
CA ALA A 25 2.34 -5.31 8.69
C ALA A 25 2.29 -3.78 8.73
N ARG A 26 2.66 -3.17 9.86
CA ARG A 26 2.74 -1.70 10.00
C ARG A 26 3.85 -1.10 9.16
N ILE A 27 5.01 -1.75 9.09
CA ILE A 27 6.12 -1.31 8.24
C ILE A 27 5.72 -1.43 6.75
N GLY A 28 5.07 -2.53 6.36
CA GLY A 28 4.54 -2.70 5.00
C GLY A 28 3.52 -1.63 4.59
N ALA A 29 2.65 -1.20 5.51
CA ALA A 29 1.70 -0.11 5.26
C ALA A 29 2.41 1.23 4.96
N ILE A 30 3.48 1.56 5.69
CA ILE A 30 4.27 2.78 5.46
C ILE A 30 4.93 2.78 4.08
N PHE A 31 5.47 1.64 3.63
CA PHE A 31 6.08 1.53 2.31
C PHE A 31 5.05 1.63 1.17
N ASN A 32 3.82 1.15 1.39
CA ASN A 32 2.74 1.32 0.42
C ASN A 32 2.37 2.81 0.25
N ASP A 33 2.26 3.57 1.34
CA ASP A 33 1.93 5.00 1.30
C ASP A 33 3.02 5.85 0.60
N ILE A 34 4.30 5.53 0.82
CA ILE A 34 5.41 6.23 0.14
C ILE A 34 5.37 5.99 -1.37
N THR A 35 4.95 4.80 -1.80
CA THR A 35 4.89 4.45 -3.22
C THR A 35 3.80 5.25 -3.94
N VAL A 36 2.64 5.43 -3.30
CA VAL A 36 1.53 6.26 -3.83
C VAL A 36 1.94 7.74 -3.90
N ALA A 37 2.63 8.24 -2.88
CA ALA A 37 3.14 9.61 -2.88
C ALA A 37 4.16 9.84 -4.03
N ARG A 38 5.08 8.90 -4.25
CA ARG A 38 6.06 8.97 -5.35
C ARG A 38 5.40 8.97 -6.74
N SER A 39 4.34 8.19 -6.93
CA SER A 39 3.65 8.11 -8.22
C SER A 39 3.13 9.48 -8.69
N ARG A 40 2.58 10.28 -7.78
CA ARG A 40 2.00 11.59 -8.12
C ARG A 40 3.05 12.64 -8.41
N VAL A 41 4.18 12.60 -7.69
CA VAL A 41 5.31 13.51 -7.94
C VAL A 41 5.84 13.32 -9.37
N HIS A 42 6.04 12.07 -9.80
CA HIS A 42 6.46 11.79 -11.17
C HIS A 42 5.43 12.25 -12.20
N GLU A 43 4.13 12.16 -11.89
CA GLU A 43 3.09 12.65 -12.80
C GLU A 43 3.12 14.18 -12.93
N VAL A 44 3.29 14.91 -11.82
CA VAL A 44 3.47 16.36 -11.81
C VAL A 44 4.70 16.76 -12.62
N GLU A 45 5.84 16.10 -12.42
CA GLU A 45 7.07 16.36 -13.18
C GLU A 45 6.88 16.11 -14.68
N ARG A 46 6.25 15.00 -15.03
CA ARG A 46 5.94 14.64 -16.43
C ARG A 46 5.03 15.68 -17.10
N LEU A 47 4.05 16.21 -16.37
CA LEU A 47 3.16 17.25 -16.89
C LEU A 47 3.87 18.61 -16.96
N ASN A 48 4.71 18.95 -15.99
CA ASN A 48 5.49 20.18 -16.01
C ASN A 48 6.52 20.22 -17.16
N ALA A 49 7.06 19.06 -17.54
CA ALA A 49 7.96 18.92 -18.67
C ALA A 49 7.29 19.14 -20.04
N LYS A 50 5.95 19.17 -20.11
CA LYS A 50 5.22 19.50 -21.34
C LYS A 50 5.18 21.00 -21.59
N SER A 51 5.18 21.39 -22.86
CA SER A 51 4.91 22.77 -23.29
C SER A 51 3.43 23.13 -23.08
N ASP A 52 3.12 24.43 -23.00
CA ASP A 52 1.74 24.89 -22.82
C ASP A 52 0.82 24.46 -23.97
N VAL A 53 1.36 24.35 -25.19
CA VAL A 53 0.61 23.84 -26.35
C VAL A 53 0.26 22.36 -26.18
N GLU A 54 1.18 21.55 -25.66
CA GLU A 54 0.91 20.14 -25.38
C GLU A 54 -0.07 19.94 -24.23
N LEU A 55 0.01 20.79 -23.20
CA LEU A 55 -0.97 20.82 -22.11
C LEU A 55 -2.36 21.20 -22.64
N ALA A 56 -2.44 22.22 -23.51
CA ALA A 56 -3.70 22.63 -24.12
C ALA A 56 -4.32 21.53 -25.01
N ARG A 57 -3.51 20.73 -25.71
CA ARG A 57 -4.00 19.57 -26.49
C ARG A 57 -4.71 18.53 -25.64
N ILE A 58 -4.31 18.37 -24.38
CA ILE A 58 -4.96 17.47 -23.42
C ILE A 58 -5.98 18.19 -22.52
N GLY A 59 -6.31 19.45 -22.83
CA GLY A 59 -7.29 20.25 -22.09
C GLY A 59 -6.83 20.65 -20.69
N LEU A 60 -5.52 20.73 -20.45
CA LEU A 60 -4.95 21.07 -19.15
C LEU A 60 -4.24 22.43 -19.21
N LYS A 61 -4.45 23.27 -18.19
CA LYS A 61 -3.64 24.48 -17.98
C LYS A 61 -2.50 24.20 -17.01
N ARG A 62 -1.40 24.95 -17.13
CA ARG A 62 -0.24 24.77 -16.24
C ARG A 62 -0.61 25.01 -14.78
N GLU A 63 -1.41 26.03 -14.47
CA GLU A 63 -1.91 26.28 -13.11
C GLU A 63 -2.81 25.15 -12.56
N ASP A 64 -3.41 24.33 -13.44
CA ASP A 64 -4.36 23.29 -13.05
C ASP A 64 -3.69 21.91 -12.86
N ILE A 65 -2.39 21.77 -13.12
CA ILE A 65 -1.66 20.48 -13.00
C ILE A 65 -1.85 19.88 -11.60
N ALA A 66 -1.66 20.67 -10.55
CA ALA A 66 -1.81 20.19 -9.18
C ALA A 66 -3.26 19.74 -8.90
N ARG A 67 -4.26 20.52 -9.34
CA ARG A 67 -5.67 20.15 -9.19
C ARG A 67 -5.99 18.87 -9.97
N HIS A 68 -5.42 18.69 -11.16
CA HIS A 68 -5.63 17.48 -11.97
C HIS A 68 -5.03 16.22 -11.35
N VAL A 69 -3.77 16.29 -10.86
CA VAL A 69 -3.03 15.15 -10.32
C VAL A 69 -3.53 14.74 -8.92
N PHE A 70 -4.02 15.70 -8.13
CA PHE A 70 -4.51 15.45 -6.78
C PHE A 70 -6.04 15.51 -6.66
N ARG A 71 -6.80 15.49 -7.76
CA ARG A 71 -8.27 15.62 -7.76
C ARG A 71 -9.02 14.59 -6.91
N ASP A 72 -8.39 13.46 -6.66
CA ASP A 72 -8.91 12.33 -5.88
C ASP A 72 -8.53 12.40 -4.39
N VAL A 73 -7.63 13.32 -4.01
CA VAL A 73 -7.26 13.59 -2.61
C VAL A 73 -7.80 14.95 -2.15
N LEU A 74 -7.82 15.93 -3.06
CA LEU A 74 -8.43 17.22 -2.82
C LEU A 74 -9.96 17.05 -2.81
N TYR A 75 -10.56 17.11 -1.62
CA TYR A 75 -12.01 17.26 -1.48
C TYR A 75 -12.39 18.66 -2.00
N ILE A 76 -12.83 18.73 -3.25
CA ILE A 76 -13.35 19.93 -3.93
C ILE A 76 -14.79 19.64 -4.36
#